data_AF-F9SMS6-F1
#
_entry.id   AF-F9SMS6-F1
#
_cell.length_a   1.000
_cell.length_b   1.000
_cell.length_c   1.000
_cell.angle_alpha   90.00
_cell.angle_beta   90.00
_cell.angle_gamma   90.00
#
_symmetry.space_group_name_H-M   'P 1'
#
loop_
_entity.id
_entity.type
_entity.pdbx_description
1 polymer ?
#
loop_
_entity_poly.entity_id
_entity_poly.type
_entity_poly.pdbx_seq_one_letter_code
_entity_poly.pdbx_strand_id
1 'polypeptide(L)'
;MKKRLLPIPLILLIPIVLLIIVAVAGIYRFSLSDEEILAKFPSQISNQDAIMQSVFGIRTLNPWTVKIPESSAFTFIDDVVEGDLLKGSYEEGAERGVVTIESEKIVSFDGNTYVSILALSNQGSGLFYYLMLSQYDEFRQRLISKDSVLLGDRIDVQSLEEGDKQSVVVTFLEHDKNQAMAEPPSKQVKRIFVVTNEGQLLNQ
;
A
#
# COMPACT_ATOMS: atom_id res chain seq x y z
N MET A 1 -52.67 -65.06 24.36
CA MET A 1 -51.77 -63.98 24.85
C MET A 1 -50.34 -64.26 24.38
N LYS A 2 -49.82 -63.48 23.42
CA LYS A 2 -48.57 -63.76 22.71
C LYS A 2 -47.40 -63.06 23.44
N LYS A 3 -46.63 -63.79 24.26
CA LYS A 3 -45.43 -63.24 24.92
C LYS A 3 -44.33 -63.05 23.88
N ARG A 4 -44.11 -61.79 23.45
CA ARG A 4 -42.95 -61.42 22.63
C ARG A 4 -41.73 -61.38 23.55
N LEU A 5 -40.98 -62.48 23.60
CA LEU A 5 -39.63 -62.51 24.16
C LEU A 5 -38.76 -61.67 23.23
N LEU A 6 -38.34 -60.49 23.68
CA LEU A 6 -37.28 -59.76 23.00
C LEU A 6 -36.06 -60.70 22.96
N PRO A 7 -35.48 -61.00 21.79
CA PRO A 7 -34.28 -61.80 21.72
C PRO A 7 -33.18 -61.04 22.45
N ILE A 8 -32.86 -61.48 23.66
CA ILE A 8 -31.76 -61.01 24.52
C ILE A 8 -30.44 -60.78 23.73
N PRO A 9 -30.08 -61.56 22.67
CA PRO A 9 -28.91 -61.24 21.85
C PRO A 9 -29.02 -59.93 21.05
N LEU A 10 -30.23 -59.48 20.67
CA LEU A 10 -30.41 -58.29 19.83
C LEU A 10 -30.36 -56.98 20.64
N ILE A 11 -30.86 -56.99 21.88
CA ILE A 11 -30.80 -55.82 22.77
C ILE A 11 -29.37 -55.49 23.20
N LEU A 12 -28.53 -56.51 23.36
CA LEU A 12 -27.09 -56.35 23.63
C LEU A 12 -26.31 -55.88 22.41
N LEU A 13 -26.81 -56.12 21.19
CA LEU A 13 -26.14 -55.73 19.95
C LEU A 13 -26.20 -54.21 19.71
N ILE A 14 -27.32 -53.57 20.06
CA ILE A 14 -27.52 -52.11 19.89
C ILE A 14 -26.40 -51.27 20.56
N PRO A 15 -26.09 -51.44 21.86
CA PRO A 15 -25.05 -50.63 22.51
C PRO A 15 -23.65 -50.94 21.96
N ILE A 16 -23.39 -52.17 21.53
CA ILE A 16 -22.10 -52.55 20.93
C ILE A 16 -21.90 -51.87 19.59
N VAL A 17 -22.92 -51.90 18.73
CA VAL A 17 -22.87 -51.21 17.43
C VAL A 17 -22.72 -49.70 17.62
N LEU A 18 -23.42 -49.12 18.59
CA LEU A 18 -23.32 -47.70 18.90
C LEU A 18 -21.91 -47.33 19.40
N LEU A 19 -21.30 -48.17 20.24
CA LEU A 19 -19.93 -47.99 20.72
C LEU A 19 -18.91 -48.07 19.58
N ILE A 20 -19.08 -48.99 18.64
CA ILE A 20 -18.23 -49.10 17.44
C ILE A 20 -18.32 -47.82 16.59
N ILE A 21 -19.54 -47.30 16.36
CA ILE A 21 -19.73 -46.06 15.59
C ILE A 21 -19.02 -44.88 16.27
N VAL A 22 -19.15 -44.74 17.59
CA VAL A 22 -18.48 -43.67 18.36
C VAL A 22 -16.96 -43.84 18.32
N ALA A 23 -16.45 -45.06 18.43
CA ALA A 23 -15.02 -45.35 18.34
C ALA A 23 -14.45 -45.00 16.96
N VAL A 24 -15.14 -45.37 15.87
CA VAL A 24 -14.75 -45.03 14.49
C VAL A 24 -14.79 -43.53 14.27
N ALA A 25 -15.84 -42.84 14.73
CA ALA A 25 -15.95 -41.38 14.64
C ALA A 25 -14.84 -40.67 15.44
N GLY A 26 -14.49 -41.21 16.62
CA GLY A 26 -13.36 -40.74 17.41
C GLY A 26 -12.04 -40.92 16.69
N ILE A 27 -11.75 -42.13 16.18
CA ILE A 27 -10.54 -42.41 15.41
C ILE A 27 -10.44 -41.49 14.20
N TYR A 28 -11.51 -41.29 13.43
CA TYR A 28 -11.51 -40.37 12.29
C TYR A 28 -11.21 -38.93 12.72
N ARG A 29 -11.83 -38.45 13.81
CA ARG A 29 -11.57 -37.11 14.35
C ARG A 29 -10.15 -36.93 14.88
N PHE A 30 -9.56 -37.99 15.44
CA PHE A 30 -8.20 -37.99 16.00
C PHE A 30 -7.12 -38.42 14.99
N SER A 31 -7.49 -38.95 13.83
CA SER A 31 -6.56 -39.33 12.75
C SER A 31 -6.36 -38.24 11.71
N LEU A 32 -7.21 -37.20 11.71
CA LEU A 32 -6.93 -35.93 11.01
C LEU A 32 -5.66 -35.36 11.65
N SER A 33 -4.55 -35.40 10.93
CA SER A 33 -3.33 -34.72 11.34
C SER A 33 -3.59 -33.20 11.31
N ASP A 34 -2.87 -32.45 12.16
CA ASP A 34 -2.93 -30.98 12.17
C ASP A 34 -2.70 -30.39 10.76
N GLU A 35 -2.03 -31.13 9.89
CA GLU A 35 -1.74 -30.82 8.48
C GLU A 35 -3.00 -30.77 7.59
N GLU A 36 -3.99 -31.67 7.77
CA GLU A 36 -5.27 -31.60 7.05
C GLU A 36 -6.17 -30.46 7.56
N ILE A 37 -6.01 -30.06 8.83
CA ILE A 37 -6.68 -28.89 9.41
C ILE A 37 -6.04 -27.60 8.87
N LEU A 38 -4.71 -27.52 8.81
CA LEU A 38 -3.95 -26.45 8.15
C LEU A 38 -4.24 -26.34 6.65
N ALA A 39 -4.53 -27.45 5.96
CA ALA A 39 -4.93 -27.41 4.55
C ALA A 39 -6.35 -26.88 4.34
N LYS A 40 -7.26 -27.08 5.30
CA LYS A 40 -8.66 -26.59 5.25
C LYS A 40 -8.82 -25.15 5.73
N PHE A 41 -7.89 -24.68 6.54
CA PHE A 41 -7.74 -23.28 6.91
C PHE A 41 -6.34 -22.88 6.47
N PRO A 42 -6.12 -22.59 5.17
CA PRO A 42 -4.85 -22.00 4.76
C PRO A 42 -4.64 -20.84 5.72
N SER A 43 -3.57 -20.90 6.50
CA SER A 43 -3.10 -19.78 7.29
C SER A 43 -3.23 -18.58 6.38
N GLN A 44 -4.11 -17.63 6.70
CA GLN A 44 -4.28 -16.43 5.90
C GLN A 44 -2.87 -15.92 5.65
N ILE A 45 -2.44 -16.04 4.38
CA ILE A 45 -1.15 -15.53 3.95
C ILE A 45 -1.18 -14.09 4.44
N SER A 46 -0.26 -13.79 5.35
CA SER A 46 -0.12 -12.49 6.01
C SER A 46 -0.50 -11.41 5.00
N ASN A 47 -1.66 -10.77 5.18
CA ASN A 47 -2.27 -9.83 4.21
C ASN A 47 -1.48 -8.52 4.21
N GLN A 48 -0.18 -8.58 3.97
CA GLN A 48 0.71 -7.45 3.89
C GLN A 48 0.37 -6.66 2.63
N ASP A 49 0.42 -5.34 2.75
CA ASP A 49 0.34 -4.47 1.60
C ASP A 49 1.59 -4.69 0.72
N ALA A 50 1.35 -5.08 -0.54
CA ALA A 50 2.42 -5.45 -1.45
C ALA A 50 3.32 -4.27 -1.79
N ILE A 51 2.76 -3.06 -1.94
CA ILE A 51 3.49 -1.84 -2.28
C ILE A 51 4.35 -1.42 -1.09
N MET A 52 3.79 -1.46 0.13
CA MET A 52 4.55 -1.15 1.34
C MET A 52 5.77 -2.07 1.51
N GLN A 53 5.60 -3.36 1.22
CA GLN A 53 6.69 -4.33 1.34
C GLN A 53 7.70 -4.23 0.18
N SER A 54 7.26 -3.99 -1.06
CA SER A 54 8.16 -3.96 -2.22
C SER A 54 8.94 -2.64 -2.31
N VAL A 55 8.29 -1.51 -2.03
CA VAL A 55 8.87 -0.17 -2.19
C VAL A 55 9.65 0.25 -0.95
N PHE A 56 9.08 0.04 0.24
CA PHE A 56 9.65 0.53 1.49
C PHE A 56 10.27 -0.57 2.36
N GLY A 57 10.05 -1.85 2.03
CA GLY A 57 10.48 -2.96 2.88
C GLY A 57 9.67 -3.08 4.18
N ILE A 58 8.53 -2.40 4.29
CA ILE A 58 7.73 -2.30 5.51
C ILE A 58 6.63 -3.35 5.52
N ARG A 59 6.58 -4.16 6.59
CA ARG A 59 5.51 -5.12 6.83
C ARG A 59 4.33 -4.46 7.54
N THR A 60 3.30 -4.13 6.80
CA THR A 60 2.05 -3.57 7.34
C THR A 60 0.84 -4.02 6.52
N LEU A 61 -0.35 -3.94 7.11
CA LEU A 61 -1.63 -4.12 6.41
C LEU A 61 -2.16 -2.80 5.83
N ASN A 62 -1.63 -1.66 6.28
CA ASN A 62 -2.14 -0.35 5.89
C ASN A 62 -1.43 0.12 4.61
N PRO A 63 -2.19 0.50 3.57
CA PRO A 63 -1.60 1.04 2.35
C PRO A 63 -0.95 2.40 2.58
N TRP A 64 -0.07 2.78 1.66
CA TRP A 64 0.49 4.12 1.64
C TRP A 64 -0.63 5.15 1.41
N THR A 65 -0.83 6.02 2.39
CA THR A 65 -1.84 7.08 2.34
C THR A 65 -1.23 8.39 1.89
N VAL A 66 -1.78 8.97 0.83
CA VAL A 66 -1.36 10.23 0.25
C VAL A 66 -2.48 11.25 0.38
N LYS A 67 -2.19 12.41 0.98
CA LYS A 67 -3.06 13.59 0.94
C LYS A 67 -2.87 14.28 -0.40
N ILE A 68 -3.98 14.61 -1.06
CA ILE A 68 -3.92 15.35 -2.32
C ILE A 68 -3.54 16.81 -2.02
N PRO A 69 -2.48 17.36 -2.64
CA PRO A 69 -2.09 18.76 -2.46
C PRO A 69 -3.24 19.72 -2.80
N GLU A 70 -3.35 20.83 -2.06
CA GLU A 70 -4.41 21.85 -2.22
C GLU A 70 -5.86 21.33 -2.10
N SER A 71 -6.05 20.11 -1.61
CA SER A 71 -7.33 19.42 -1.50
C SER A 71 -7.55 18.85 -0.09
N SER A 72 -8.80 18.55 0.26
CA SER A 72 -9.14 17.83 1.48
C SER A 72 -9.14 16.30 1.31
N ALA A 73 -8.97 15.81 0.07
CA ALA A 73 -9.02 14.41 -0.28
C ALA A 73 -7.74 13.65 0.10
N PHE A 74 -7.92 12.34 0.27
CA PHE A 74 -6.86 11.37 0.46
C PHE A 74 -7.05 10.22 -0.52
N THR A 75 -5.94 9.63 -0.94
CA THR A 75 -5.92 8.42 -1.75
C THR A 75 -4.98 7.40 -1.13
N PHE A 76 -5.25 6.14 -1.42
CA PHE A 76 -4.25 5.09 -1.23
C PHE A 76 -3.48 4.91 -2.53
N ILE A 77 -2.21 4.54 -2.39
CA ILE A 77 -1.43 4.02 -3.50
C ILE A 77 -1.64 2.51 -3.48
N ASP A 78 -2.38 1.99 -4.46
CA ASP A 78 -2.92 0.63 -4.47
C ASP A 78 -2.71 -0.10 -5.80
N ASP A 79 -2.14 0.58 -6.80
CA ASP A 79 -1.91 0.04 -8.12
C ASP A 79 -0.45 0.27 -8.56
N VAL A 80 0.09 -0.69 -9.30
CA VAL A 80 1.42 -0.61 -9.91
C VAL A 80 1.25 -0.76 -11.40
N VAL A 81 1.51 0.35 -12.11
CA VAL A 81 1.51 0.42 -13.57
C VAL A 81 2.88 -0.06 -14.08
N GLU A 82 2.96 -0.39 -15.38
CA GLU A 82 4.22 -0.78 -16.04
C GLU A 82 5.40 0.14 -15.64
N GLY A 83 6.56 -0.48 -15.36
CA GLY A 83 7.81 0.26 -15.12
C GLY A 83 7.88 0.99 -13.77
N ASP A 84 7.44 0.34 -12.70
CA ASP A 84 7.63 0.81 -11.31
C ASP A 84 6.89 2.11 -10.96
N LEU A 85 5.89 2.46 -11.77
CA LEU A 85 5.02 3.62 -11.56
C LEU A 85 3.83 3.23 -10.66
N LEU A 86 3.85 3.74 -9.44
CA LEU A 86 2.79 3.56 -8.47
C LEU A 86 1.65 4.53 -8.74
N LYS A 87 0.42 4.11 -8.47
CA LYS A 87 -0.77 4.89 -8.78
C LYS A 87 -1.78 4.85 -7.63
N GLY A 88 -2.48 5.97 -7.46
CA GLY A 88 -3.67 6.09 -6.62
C GLY A 88 -4.72 6.96 -7.30
N SER A 89 -6.00 6.69 -7.06
CA SER A 89 -7.11 7.47 -7.62
C SER A 89 -7.89 8.15 -6.50
N TYR A 90 -8.26 9.42 -6.69
CA TYR A 90 -9.04 10.18 -5.72
C TYR A 90 -10.30 10.77 -6.34
N GLU A 91 -11.29 10.99 -5.48
CA GLU A 91 -12.51 11.72 -5.81
C GLU A 91 -12.78 12.76 -4.70
N GLU A 92 -13.01 14.01 -5.09
CA GLU A 92 -13.41 15.11 -4.21
C GLU A 92 -14.66 15.79 -4.78
N GLY A 93 -15.83 15.39 -4.27
CA GLY A 93 -17.10 15.88 -4.79
C GLY A 93 -17.29 15.51 -6.26
N ALA A 94 -17.20 16.50 -7.16
CA ALA A 94 -17.29 16.31 -8.61
C ALA A 94 -15.93 16.10 -9.28
N GLU A 95 -14.83 16.45 -8.60
CA GLU A 95 -13.49 16.32 -9.12
C GLU A 95 -12.98 14.89 -8.92
N ARG A 96 -12.27 14.38 -9.92
CA ARG A 96 -11.62 13.08 -9.89
C ARG A 96 -10.24 13.23 -10.48
N GLY A 97 -9.32 12.43 -10.00
CA GLY A 97 -7.97 12.46 -10.53
C GLY A 97 -7.16 11.25 -10.11
N VAL A 98 -5.92 11.29 -10.54
CA VAL A 98 -4.94 10.25 -10.35
C VAL A 98 -3.67 10.90 -9.84
N VAL A 99 -3.05 10.23 -8.87
CA VAL A 99 -1.68 10.49 -8.47
C VAL A 99 -0.79 9.37 -9.00
N THR A 100 0.40 9.73 -9.45
CA THR A 100 1.43 8.75 -9.83
C THR A 100 2.76 9.10 -9.19
N ILE A 101 3.49 8.06 -8.78
CA ILE A 101 4.79 8.17 -8.11
C ILE A 101 5.72 7.12 -8.69
N GLU A 102 6.92 7.50 -9.11
CA GLU A 102 7.94 6.55 -9.56
C GLU A 102 8.64 5.94 -8.34
N SER A 103 8.51 4.63 -8.12
CA SER A 103 9.05 3.99 -6.92
C SER A 103 10.59 3.97 -6.87
N GLU A 104 11.26 4.02 -8.04
CA GLU A 104 12.71 4.13 -8.13
C GLU A 104 13.23 5.51 -7.69
N LYS A 105 12.38 6.55 -7.71
CA LYS A 105 12.73 7.94 -7.37
C LYS A 105 12.18 8.31 -5.99
N ILE A 106 12.56 7.52 -4.98
CA ILE A 106 12.23 7.76 -3.58
C ILE A 106 13.52 7.86 -2.77
N VAL A 107 13.71 8.97 -2.07
CA VAL A 107 14.81 9.17 -1.12
C VAL A 107 14.32 8.85 0.28
N SER A 108 15.08 8.05 1.02
CA SER A 108 14.78 7.67 2.41
C SER A 108 15.73 8.35 3.37
N PHE A 109 15.19 8.96 4.41
CA PHE A 109 15.90 9.48 5.57
C PHE A 109 15.55 8.65 6.80
N ASP A 110 16.59 8.26 7.54
CA ASP A 110 16.49 7.60 8.85
C ASP A 110 15.63 6.32 8.86
N GLY A 111 15.36 5.75 7.69
CA GLY A 111 14.56 4.53 7.51
C GLY A 111 13.05 4.68 7.74
N ASN A 112 12.56 5.89 8.00
CA ASN A 112 11.17 6.13 8.39
C ASN A 112 10.54 7.38 7.74
N THR A 113 11.36 8.19 7.08
CA THR A 113 10.97 9.41 6.39
C THR A 113 11.33 9.26 4.92
N TYR A 114 10.41 9.59 4.03
CA TYR A 114 10.56 9.35 2.60
C TYR A 114 10.19 10.58 1.81
N VAL A 115 10.99 10.93 0.81
CA VAL A 115 10.72 12.02 -0.11
C VAL A 115 10.57 11.44 -1.52
N SER A 116 9.52 11.85 -2.21
CA SER A 116 9.14 11.33 -3.51
C SER A 116 8.55 12.43 -4.38
N ILE A 117 8.49 12.18 -5.70
CA ILE A 117 7.82 13.06 -6.63
C ILE A 117 6.42 12.54 -6.90
N LEU A 118 5.42 13.37 -6.64
CA LEU A 118 4.02 13.09 -6.92
C LEU A 118 3.59 13.87 -8.15
N ALA A 119 3.16 13.17 -9.20
CA ALA A 119 2.47 13.79 -10.32
C ALA A 119 0.96 13.67 -10.10
N LEU A 120 0.26 14.80 -10.17
CA LEU A 120 -1.17 14.93 -9.95
C LEU A 120 -1.84 15.33 -11.26
N SER A 121 -2.77 14.50 -11.72
CA SER A 121 -3.65 14.82 -12.84
C SER A 121 -5.10 14.76 -12.38
N ASN A 122 -5.92 15.68 -12.86
CA ASN A 122 -7.36 15.69 -12.64
C ASN A 122 -8.10 15.67 -13.98
N GLN A 123 -9.42 15.84 -13.98
CA GLN A 123 -10.25 15.90 -15.20
C GLN A 123 -9.92 17.07 -16.15
N GLY A 124 -9.01 17.97 -15.77
CA GLY A 124 -8.49 19.04 -16.62
C GLY A 124 -7.36 18.57 -17.55
N SER A 125 -6.66 19.53 -18.16
CA SER A 125 -5.49 19.24 -18.99
C SER A 125 -4.17 19.21 -18.21
N GLY A 126 -4.17 19.73 -16.98
CA GLY A 126 -2.95 19.96 -16.19
C GLY A 126 -2.32 18.68 -15.65
N LEU A 127 -1.00 18.72 -15.48
CA LEU A 127 -0.23 17.67 -14.82
C LEU A 127 0.76 18.35 -13.88
N PHE A 128 0.40 18.40 -12.60
CA PHE A 128 1.15 19.15 -11.60
C PHE A 128 2.08 18.21 -10.84
N TYR A 129 3.34 18.61 -10.71
CA TYR A 129 4.33 17.83 -9.99
C TYR A 129 4.62 18.47 -8.64
N TYR A 130 4.64 17.66 -7.61
CA TYR A 130 4.92 18.05 -6.23
C TYR A 130 6.07 17.23 -5.69
N LEU A 131 6.93 17.86 -4.91
CA LEU A 131 7.82 17.16 -3.99
C LEU A 131 7.01 16.82 -2.74
N MET A 132 6.90 15.54 -2.41
CA MET A 132 6.09 15.07 -1.28
C MET A 132 6.97 14.41 -0.23
N LEU A 133 6.79 14.84 1.02
CA LEU A 133 7.36 14.21 2.20
C LEU A 133 6.33 13.26 2.82
N SER A 134 6.72 12.02 3.05
CA SER A 134 5.93 11.01 3.76
C SER A 134 6.70 10.50 4.97
N GLN A 135 5.98 10.16 6.03
CA GLN A 135 6.59 9.61 7.25
C GLN A 135 5.78 8.42 7.73
N TYR A 136 6.48 7.34 8.06
CA TYR A 136 5.88 6.14 8.61
C TYR A 136 5.67 6.32 10.11
N ASP A 137 4.46 6.05 10.57
CA ASP A 137 4.10 6.07 11.99
C ASP A 137 4.10 4.61 12.47
N GLU A 138 5.15 4.19 13.18
CA GLU A 138 5.31 2.81 13.64
C GLU A 138 4.17 2.37 14.56
N PHE A 139 3.69 3.26 15.43
CA PHE A 139 2.61 2.95 16.36
C PHE A 139 1.29 2.69 15.63
N ARG A 140 1.00 3.47 14.58
CA ARG A 140 -0.21 3.33 13.76
C ARG A 140 -0.01 2.44 12.53
N GLN A 141 1.21 1.94 12.34
CA GLN A 141 1.65 1.13 11.21
C GLN A 141 1.27 1.69 9.83
N ARG A 142 1.40 3.00 9.62
CA ARG A 142 0.93 3.67 8.39
C ARG A 142 1.92 4.70 7.87
N LEU A 143 2.12 4.72 6.56
CA LEU A 143 2.89 5.74 5.86
C LEU A 143 1.94 6.84 5.39
N ILE A 144 2.17 8.08 5.82
CA ILE A 144 1.32 9.22 5.48
C ILE A 144 2.15 10.39 4.97
N SER A 145 1.66 11.04 3.92
CA SER A 145 2.17 12.34 3.46
C SER A 145 2.06 13.42 4.56
N LYS A 146 3.18 14.04 4.91
CA LYS A 146 3.27 15.12 5.91
C LYS A 146 3.20 16.50 5.28
N ASP A 147 3.91 16.67 4.17
CA ASP A 147 4.03 17.95 3.50
C ASP A 147 4.25 17.76 2.00
N SER A 148 3.96 18.80 1.22
CA SER A 148 4.13 18.80 -0.23
C SER A 148 4.40 20.20 -0.77
N VAL A 149 5.32 20.33 -1.71
CA VAL A 149 5.64 21.60 -2.37
C VAL A 149 5.51 21.48 -3.88
N LEU A 150 4.81 22.42 -4.51
CA LEU A 150 4.64 22.47 -5.97
C LEU A 150 6.00 22.71 -6.66
N LEU A 151 6.36 21.82 -7.58
CA LEU A 151 7.53 21.95 -8.45
C LEU A 151 7.16 22.70 -9.73
N GLY A 152 6.05 22.32 -10.38
CA GLY A 152 5.54 22.97 -11.60
C GLY A 152 4.43 22.18 -12.31
N ASP A 153 3.96 22.73 -13.44
CA ASP A 153 3.02 22.09 -14.38
C ASP A 153 3.80 21.54 -15.58
N ARG A 154 3.53 20.28 -15.98
CA ARG A 154 4.15 19.56 -17.10
C ARG A 154 5.68 19.65 -17.15
N ILE A 155 6.34 19.54 -15.99
CA ILE A 155 7.80 19.48 -15.90
C ILE A 155 8.33 18.10 -16.30
N ASP A 156 9.60 18.03 -16.68
CA ASP A 156 10.32 16.78 -16.92
C ASP A 156 11.34 16.53 -15.81
N VAL A 157 11.04 15.59 -14.91
CA VAL A 157 11.82 15.30 -13.71
C VAL A 157 13.02 14.43 -14.07
N GLN A 158 14.20 15.03 -14.02
CA GLN A 158 15.47 14.39 -14.36
C GLN A 158 16.02 13.58 -13.18
N SER A 159 16.04 14.16 -11.98
CA SER A 159 16.51 13.45 -10.78
C SER A 159 15.91 13.97 -9.47
N LEU A 160 15.81 13.06 -8.51
CA LEU A 160 15.59 13.32 -7.09
C LEU A 160 16.72 12.61 -6.33
N GLU A 161 17.61 13.36 -5.72
CA GLU A 161 18.82 12.85 -5.08
C GLU A 161 18.88 13.31 -3.62
N GLU A 162 19.51 12.50 -2.77
CA GLU A 162 19.87 12.91 -1.41
C GLU A 162 20.97 13.99 -1.48
N GLY A 163 20.77 15.09 -0.74
CA GLY A 163 21.73 16.17 -0.57
C GLY A 163 22.38 16.15 0.82
N ASP A 164 23.09 17.23 1.16
CA ASP A 164 23.72 17.37 2.46
C ASP A 164 22.71 17.67 3.58
N LYS A 165 22.94 17.16 4.79
CA LYS A 165 22.21 17.54 6.02
C LYS A 165 20.67 17.39 5.90
N GLN A 166 20.20 16.19 5.56
CA GLN A 166 18.76 15.89 5.48
C GLN A 166 18.03 16.76 4.46
N SER A 167 18.67 16.97 3.31
CA SER A 167 18.09 17.69 2.18
C SER A 167 17.94 16.77 0.97
N VAL A 168 17.07 17.17 0.05
CA VAL A 168 16.98 16.58 -1.27
C VAL A 168 17.26 17.62 -2.34
N VAL A 169 17.80 17.15 -3.45
CA VAL A 169 18.07 17.94 -4.63
C VAL A 169 17.17 17.43 -5.74
N VAL A 170 16.32 18.31 -6.27
CA VAL A 170 15.44 18.00 -7.40
C VAL A 170 15.95 18.74 -8.63
N THR A 171 16.21 17.99 -9.69
CA THR A 171 16.57 18.54 -11.00
C THR A 171 15.46 18.21 -12.00
N PHE A 172 14.95 19.22 -12.69
CA PHE A 172 13.89 19.05 -13.69
C PHE A 172 13.98 20.10 -14.79
N LEU A 173 13.30 19.85 -15.91
CA LEU A 173 13.08 20.84 -16.96
C LEU A 173 11.69 21.46 -16.78
N GLU A 174 11.59 22.77 -16.85
CA GLU A 174 10.33 23.52 -16.92
C GLU A 174 10.23 24.28 -18.25
N HIS A 175 9.02 24.72 -18.60
CA HIS A 175 8.80 25.60 -19.74
C HIS A 175 9.33 27.01 -19.46
N ASP A 176 9.99 27.61 -20.45
CA ASP A 176 10.33 29.04 -20.37
C ASP A 176 9.05 29.91 -20.50
N LYS A 177 9.11 31.17 -20.08
CA LYS A 177 7.97 32.10 -20.08
C LYS A 177 7.32 32.28 -21.46
N ASN A 178 8.11 32.14 -22.52
CA ASN A 178 7.66 32.30 -23.90
C ASN A 178 7.49 30.95 -24.62
N GLN A 179 7.65 29.83 -23.92
CA GLN A 179 7.55 28.50 -24.50
C GLN A 179 6.10 28.00 -24.45
N ALA A 180 5.63 27.35 -25.51
CA ALA A 180 4.31 26.75 -25.52
C ALA A 180 4.27 25.48 -24.66
N MET A 181 3.19 25.28 -23.89
CA MET A 181 2.98 24.07 -23.07
C MET A 181 2.84 22.77 -23.89
N ALA A 182 2.67 22.89 -25.21
CA ALA A 182 2.65 21.75 -26.13
C ALA A 182 4.05 21.26 -26.52
N GLU A 183 5.09 22.07 -26.30
CA GLU A 183 6.48 21.71 -26.56
C GLU A 183 7.08 21.04 -25.31
N PRO A 184 8.10 20.18 -25.44
CA PRO A 184 8.81 19.64 -24.28
C PRO A 184 9.51 20.75 -23.49
N PRO A 185 9.48 20.75 -22.15
CA PRO A 185 10.15 21.77 -21.34
C PRO A 185 11.66 21.77 -21.61
N SER A 186 12.26 22.96 -21.70
CA SER A 186 13.68 23.09 -22.09
C SER A 186 14.57 23.76 -21.04
N LYS A 187 13.98 24.44 -20.04
CA LYS A 187 14.74 25.20 -19.06
C LYS A 187 15.05 24.34 -17.85
N GLN A 188 16.33 24.01 -17.67
CA GLN A 188 16.75 23.26 -16.49
C GLN A 188 16.68 24.10 -15.21
N VAL A 189 16.07 23.51 -14.19
CA VAL A 189 15.95 24.05 -12.85
C VAL A 189 16.46 23.02 -11.85
N LYS A 190 17.22 23.51 -10.87
CA LYS A 190 17.69 22.73 -9.73
C LYS A 190 17.21 23.42 -8.46
N ARG A 191 16.49 22.70 -7.61
CA ARG A 191 16.01 23.19 -6.31
C ARG A 191 16.49 22.27 -5.19
N ILE A 192 16.76 22.85 -4.04
CA ILE A 192 17.23 22.13 -2.85
C ILE A 192 16.17 22.31 -1.77
N PHE A 193 15.73 21.22 -1.18
CA PHE A 193 14.74 21.24 -0.10
C PHE A 193 15.31 20.57 1.14
N VAL A 194 15.23 21.25 2.28
CA VAL A 194 15.57 20.66 3.58
C VAL A 194 14.32 20.05 4.18
N VAL A 195 14.46 18.83 4.69
CA VAL A 195 13.44 18.17 5.50
C VAL A 195 13.67 18.57 6.96
N THR A 196 12.67 19.21 7.56
CA THR A 196 12.75 19.61 8.97
C THR A 196 12.32 18.47 9.89
N ASN A 197 12.77 18.54 11.15
CA ASN A 197 12.33 17.61 12.20
C ASN A 197 10.82 17.67 12.48
N GLU A 198 10.16 18.78 12.10
CA GLU A 198 8.71 18.95 12.23
C GLU A 198 7.94 18.31 11.07
N GLY A 199 8.65 17.72 10.09
CA GLY A 199 8.06 17.07 8.93
C GLY A 199 7.59 18.07 7.87
N GLN A 200 8.42 19.08 7.57
CA GLN A 200 8.16 20.09 6.53
C GLN A 200 9.27 20.12 5.49
N LEU A 201 8.94 20.58 4.28
CA LEU A 201 9.86 20.82 3.18
C LEU A 201 10.12 22.31 3.03
N LEU A 202 11.37 22.74 3.25
CA LEU A 202 11.79 24.13 3.09
C LEU A 202 12.71 24.28 1.89
N ASN A 203 12.29 25.09 0.90
CA ASN A 203 13.13 25.46 -0.22
C ASN A 203 14.27 26.39 0.23
N GLN A 204 15.50 26.10 -0.19
CA GLN A 204 16.68 26.92 0.10
C GLN A 204 17.00 27.92 -1.00
#